data_AF-A0A7J2PV62-F1
#
_entry.id   AF-A0A7J2PV62-F1
#
_cell.length_a   1.000
_cell.length_b   1.000
_cell.length_c   1.000
_cell.angle_alpha   90.00
_cell.angle_beta   90.00
_cell.angle_gamma   90.00
#
_symmetry.space_group_name_H-M   'P 1'
#
loop_
_entity.id
_entity.type
_entity.pdbx_description
1 polymer ?
#
loop_
_entity_poly.entity_id
_entity_poly.type
_entity_poly.pdbx_seq_one_letter_code
_entity_poly.pdbx_strand_id
1 'polypeptide(L)'
;MSVFDDRGPVPKIVWPQDLEEKAGLLIAMKTISLLMGDSVYQESQGPGIGINYFGILPFPDLKFNGLTYFFLIPDEEARGQAYASTVTILINEEDRVF
;
A
#
# COMPACT_ATOMS: atom_id res chain seq x y z
N MET A 1 -1.97 -0.08 -7.15
CA MET A 1 -1.61 1.13 -6.40
C MET A 1 -2.77 1.52 -5.50
N SER A 2 -2.48 1.73 -4.24
CA SER A 2 -3.45 2.11 -3.21
C SER A 2 -3.02 3.42 -2.57
N VAL A 3 -3.99 4.23 -2.14
CA VAL A 3 -3.74 5.50 -1.44
C VAL A 3 -4.71 5.66 -0.29
N PHE A 4 -4.33 6.45 0.71
CA PHE A 4 -5.26 6.92 1.73
C PHE A 4 -5.92 8.23 1.27
N ASP A 5 -7.21 8.20 0.93
CA ASP A 5 -8.00 9.40 0.60
C ASP A 5 -9.06 9.70 1.69
N ASP A 6 -9.97 10.65 1.44
CA ASP A 6 -11.03 11.03 2.38
C ASP A 6 -11.97 9.88 2.80
N ARG A 7 -12.00 8.78 2.02
CA ARG A 7 -12.78 7.57 2.31
C ARG A 7 -11.94 6.50 3.01
N GLY A 8 -10.66 6.78 3.28
CA GLY A 8 -9.70 5.85 3.86
C GLY A 8 -8.83 5.15 2.80
N PRO A 9 -8.29 3.96 3.12
CA PRO A 9 -7.49 3.18 2.18
C PRO A 9 -8.30 2.69 0.99
N VAL A 10 -7.93 3.11 -0.22
CA VAL A 10 -8.62 2.70 -1.45
C VAL A 10 -7.64 2.25 -2.53
N PRO A 11 -7.96 1.19 -3.30
CA PRO A 11 -7.22 0.86 -4.51
C PRO A 11 -7.56 1.87 -5.61
N LYS A 12 -6.57 2.58 -6.14
CA LYS A 12 -6.74 3.53 -7.26
C LYS A 12 -6.46 2.91 -8.62
N ILE A 13 -5.46 2.03 -8.68
CA ILE A 13 -5.04 1.35 -9.90
C ILE A 13 -4.90 -0.13 -9.61
N VAL A 14 -5.61 -0.96 -10.37
CA VAL A 14 -5.57 -2.42 -10.26
C VAL A 14 -5.30 -2.98 -11.65
N TRP A 15 -4.30 -3.84 -11.74
CA TRP A 15 -3.95 -4.57 -12.94
C TRP A 15 -3.40 -5.95 -12.56
N PRO A 16 -3.83 -7.03 -13.22
CA PRO A 16 -4.91 -7.09 -14.21
C PRO A 16 -6.31 -6.75 -13.63
N GLN A 17 -7.27 -6.38 -14.49
CA GLN A 17 -8.61 -5.91 -14.05
C GLN A 17 -9.55 -7.02 -13.56
N ASP A 18 -9.11 -8.27 -13.62
CA ASP A 18 -9.83 -9.46 -13.15
C ASP A 18 -9.66 -9.73 -11.65
N LEU A 19 -8.82 -8.95 -10.94
CA LEU A 19 -8.76 -9.01 -9.49
C LEU A 19 -10.11 -8.60 -8.87
N GLU A 20 -10.67 -9.45 -8.02
CA GLU A 20 -11.92 -9.16 -7.32
C GLU A 20 -11.81 -7.86 -6.51
N GLU A 21 -12.83 -6.99 -6.61
CA GLU A 21 -12.86 -5.69 -5.94
C GLU A 21 -12.58 -5.80 -4.43
N LYS A 22 -13.17 -6.81 -3.77
CA LYS A 22 -12.95 -7.09 -2.35
C LYS A 22 -11.49 -7.41 -2.02
N ALA A 23 -10.83 -8.17 -2.89
CA ALA A 23 -9.42 -8.48 -2.74
C ALA A 23 -8.57 -7.21 -2.84
N GLY A 24 -8.85 -6.36 -3.84
CA GLY A 24 -8.20 -5.06 -4.00
C GLY A 24 -8.37 -4.16 -2.79
N LEU A 25 -9.57 -4.07 -2.22
CA LEU A 25 -9.84 -3.30 -1.01
C LEU A 25 -9.11 -3.86 0.21
N LEU A 26 -9.09 -5.18 0.40
CA LEU A 26 -8.38 -5.83 1.49
C LEU A 26 -6.87 -5.55 1.43
N ILE A 27 -6.28 -5.61 0.24
CA ILE A 27 -4.87 -5.29 0.02
C ILE A 27 -4.60 -3.81 0.33
N ALA A 28 -5.45 -2.90 -0.16
CA ALA A 28 -5.32 -1.47 0.13
C ALA A 28 -5.40 -1.19 1.63
N MET A 29 -6.41 -1.72 2.33
CA MET A 29 -6.57 -1.55 3.77
C MET A 29 -5.35 -2.05 4.54
N LYS A 30 -4.88 -3.28 4.26
CA LYS A 30 -3.76 -3.86 5.00
C LYS A 30 -2.46 -3.08 4.79
N THR A 31 -2.13 -2.78 3.53
CA THR A 31 -0.87 -2.11 3.18
C THR A 31 -0.82 -0.69 3.73
N ILE A 32 -1.88 0.09 3.55
CA ILE A 32 -1.93 1.47 4.03
C ILE A 32 -1.99 1.53 5.57
N SER A 33 -2.72 0.63 6.22
CA SER A 33 -2.74 0.56 7.70
C SER A 33 -1.36 0.27 8.27
N LEU A 34 -0.58 -0.59 7.60
CA LEU A 34 0.81 -0.85 8.00
C LEU A 34 1.67 0.40 7.88
N LEU A 35 1.55 1.13 6.76
CA LEU A 35 2.27 2.38 6.53
C LEU A 35 1.93 3.42 7.61
N MET A 36 0.65 3.64 7.91
CA MET A 36 0.23 4.62 8.93
C MET A 36 0.63 4.21 10.35
N GLY A 37 0.70 2.90 10.62
CA GLY A 37 1.14 2.35 11.90
C GLY A 37 2.67 2.38 12.09
N ASP A 38 3.43 2.63 11.01
CA ASP A 38 4.89 2.68 11.06
C ASP A 38 5.38 3.96 11.75
N SER A 39 6.29 3.81 12.71
CA SER A 39 6.97 4.94 13.35
C SER A 39 7.70 5.81 12.32
N VAL A 40 8.25 5.21 11.25
CA VAL A 40 8.90 5.96 10.18
C VAL A 40 7.91 6.92 9.50
N TYR A 41 6.66 6.51 9.30
CA TYR A 41 5.61 7.39 8.79
C TYR A 41 5.25 8.51 9.76
N GLN A 42 5.07 8.16 11.03
CA GLN A 42 4.68 9.12 12.06
C GLN A 42 5.79 10.15 12.35
N GLU A 43 7.05 9.76 12.23
CA GLU A 43 8.22 10.61 12.42
C GLU A 43 8.62 11.37 11.14
N SER A 44 8.19 10.91 9.95
CA SER A 44 8.40 11.59 8.67
C SER A 44 7.52 12.83 8.44
N GLN A 45 6.81 13.30 9.47
CA GLN A 45 6.03 14.54 9.44
C GLN A 45 6.98 15.75 9.38
N GLY A 46 7.49 16.07 8.19
CA GLY A 46 8.36 17.21 7.92
C GLY A 46 8.85 17.27 6.47
N PRO A 47 9.18 18.46 5.94
CA PRO A 47 9.60 18.63 4.56
C PRO A 47 10.89 17.85 4.28
N GLY A 48 10.84 16.91 3.32
CA GLY A 48 12.00 16.19 2.79
C GLY A 48 12.29 14.81 3.39
N ILE A 49 11.49 14.31 4.34
CA ILE A 49 11.63 12.94 4.86
C ILE A 49 10.77 11.99 4.00
N GLY A 50 11.42 11.33 3.04
CA GLY A 50 10.76 10.35 2.18
C GLY A 50 10.71 8.97 2.82
N ILE A 51 9.51 8.40 2.94
CA ILE A 51 9.36 6.96 3.20
C ILE A 51 9.58 6.26 1.87
N ASN A 52 10.60 5.40 1.79
CA ASN A 52 10.87 4.61 0.59
C ASN A 52 11.43 3.25 1.03
N TYR A 53 10.55 2.28 1.28
CA TYR A 53 10.97 0.92 1.60
C TYR A 53 10.05 -0.12 0.99
N PHE A 54 10.55 -1.36 0.94
CA PHE A 54 9.80 -2.52 0.48
C PHE A 54 9.46 -3.44 1.65
N GLY A 55 8.26 -4.00 1.63
CA GLY A 55 7.82 -5.06 2.52
C GLY A 55 7.22 -6.22 1.74
N ILE A 56 7.45 -7.44 2.21
CA ILE A 56 6.77 -8.63 1.69
C ILE A 56 5.63 -8.95 2.65
N LEU A 57 4.40 -8.88 2.14
CA LEU A 57 3.19 -9.06 2.95
C LEU A 57 2.42 -10.29 2.48
N PRO A 58 2.13 -11.25 3.37
CA PRO A 58 1.30 -12.40 3.02
C PRO A 58 -0.18 -11.99 2.96
N PHE A 59 -0.92 -12.54 2.01
CA PHE A 59 -2.38 -12.48 1.90
C PHE A 59 -2.94 -13.91 1.77
N PRO A 60 -2.96 -14.68 2.88
CA PRO A 60 -3.29 -16.11 2.84
C PRO A 60 -4.70 -16.37 2.28
N ASP A 61 -5.67 -15.53 2.65
CA ASP A 61 -7.05 -15.64 2.19
C ASP A 61 -7.19 -15.45 0.67
N LEU A 62 -6.21 -14.79 0.05
CA LEU A 62 -6.17 -14.54 -1.39
C LEU A 62 -5.11 -15.41 -2.10
N LYS A 63 -4.38 -16.27 -1.37
CA LYS A 63 -3.25 -17.07 -1.87
C LYS A 63 -2.16 -16.25 -2.57
N PHE A 64 -1.93 -15.02 -2.12
CA PHE A 64 -0.90 -14.14 -2.69
C PHE A 64 0.15 -13.73 -1.65
N ASN A 65 1.38 -13.49 -2.11
CA ASN A 65 2.33 -12.64 -1.42
C ASN A 65 2.46 -11.31 -2.16
N GLY A 66 2.34 -10.21 -1.44
CA GLY A 66 2.48 -8.88 -1.98
C GLY A 66 3.87 -8.32 -1.72
N LEU A 67 4.66 -8.10 -2.78
CA LEU A 67 5.81 -7.20 -2.70
C LEU A 67 5.28 -5.78 -2.74
N THR A 68 5.35 -5.08 -1.60
CA THR A 68 4.75 -3.77 -1.42
C THR A 68 5.83 -2.71 -1.28
N TYR A 69 5.76 -1.69 -2.11
CA TYR A 69 6.53 -0.46 -1.98
C TYR A 69 5.71 0.60 -1.28
N PHE A 70 6.30 1.24 -0.27
CA PHE A 70 5.67 2.27 0.55
C PHE A 70 6.28 3.63 0.25
N PHE A 71 5.42 4.62 0.02
CA PHE A 71 5.85 5.97 -0.30
C PHE A 71 4.81 7.03 0.05
N LEU A 72 5.26 8.29 0.02
CA LEU A 72 4.43 9.47 0.20
C LEU A 72 4.33 10.23 -1.13
N ILE A 73 3.12 10.65 -1.48
CA ILE A 73 2.89 11.57 -2.59
C ILE A 73 2.67 12.97 -1.98
N PRO A 74 3.58 13.93 -2.21
CA PRO A 74 3.40 15.30 -1.69
C PRO A 74 2.10 15.92 -2.20
N ASP A 75 1.33 16.51 -1.29
CA ASP A 75 0.11 17.26 -1.58
C ASP A 75 -0.15 18.27 -0.47
N GLU A 76 -0.14 19.57 -0.79
CA GLU A 76 -0.31 20.65 0.18
C GLU A 76 -1.71 20.70 0.81
N GLU A 77 -2.72 20.14 0.14
CA GLU A 77 -4.10 20.08 0.64
C GLU A 77 -4.34 18.86 1.55
N ALA A 78 -3.47 17.86 1.49
CA ALA A 78 -3.58 16.65 2.30
C ALA A 78 -3.10 16.85 3.76
N ARG A 79 -3.70 16.09 4.69
CA ARG A 79 -3.28 16.07 6.09
C ARG A 79 -1.83 15.59 6.19
N GLY A 80 -0.95 16.41 6.78
CA GLY A 80 0.48 16.11 6.85
C GLY A 80 1.24 16.40 5.56
N GLN A 81 0.62 17.14 4.63
CA GLN A 81 1.20 17.59 3.35
C GLN A 81 1.59 16.46 2.37
N ALA A 82 1.05 15.25 2.58
CA ALA A 82 1.27 14.12 1.69
C ALA A 82 0.20 13.03 1.82
N TYR A 83 -0.01 12.26 0.75
CA TYR A 83 -0.80 11.03 0.76
C TYR A 83 0.06 9.80 1.00
N ALA A 84 -0.32 9.01 2.01
CA ALA A 84 0.18 7.66 2.22
C ALA A 84 -0.21 6.78 1.02
N SER A 85 0.79 6.20 0.35
CA SER A 85 0.60 5.48 -0.92
C SER A 85 1.40 4.19 -0.96
N THR A 86 0.86 3.19 -1.66
CA THR A 86 1.52 1.90 -1.87
C THR A 86 1.37 1.39 -3.29
N VAL A 87 2.40 0.70 -3.77
CA VAL A 87 2.34 -0.14 -4.97
C VAL A 87 2.61 -1.57 -4.52
N THR A 88 1.73 -2.50 -4.90
CA THR A 88 1.84 -3.90 -4.51
C THR A 88 1.83 -4.77 -5.75
N ILE A 89 2.86 -5.60 -5.89
CA ILE A 89 2.92 -6.68 -6.89
C ILE A 89 2.50 -7.96 -6.19
N LEU A 90 1.45 -8.59 -6.70
CA LEU A 90 0.93 -9.84 -6.16
C LEU A 90 1.60 -11.01 -6.87
N ILE A 91 2.14 -11.93 -6.08
CA ILE A 91 2.77 -13.16 -6.53
C ILE A 91 1.95 -14.31 -5.98
N ASN A 92 1.45 -15.19 -6.85
CA ASN A 92 0.70 -16.37 -6.44
C ASN A 92 1.59 -17.26 -5.58
N GLU A 93 1.07 -17.72 -4.44
CA GLU A 93 1.78 -18.64 -3.55
C GLU A 93 2.11 -19.96 -4.20
N GLU A 94 1.28 -20.39 -5.15
CA GLU A 94 1.43 -21.65 -5.88
C GLU A 94 2.53 -21.56 -6.96
N ASP A 95 2.89 -20.36 -7.42
CA ASP A 95 3.91 -20.13 -8.46
C ASP A 95 5.35 -20.07 -7.90
N ARG A 96 5.55 -20.53 -6.65
CA ARG A 96 6.89 -20.65 -6.04
C ARG A 96 7.65 -21.82 -6.68
N VAL A 97 8.37 -21.54 -7.76
CA VAL A 97 9.35 -22.48 -8.33
C VAL A 97 10.59 -22.50 -7.42
N PHE A 98 10.82 -23.63 -6.75
CA PHE A 98 12.06 -23.92 -6.02
C PHE A 98 13.00 -24.77 -6.89
#